data_AF-A0A7J2JQ20-F1
#
_entry.id   AF-A0A7J2JQ20-F1
#
_cell.length_a   1.000
_cell.length_b   1.000
_cell.length_c   1.000
_cell.angle_alpha   90.00
_cell.angle_beta   90.00
_cell.angle_gamma   90.00
#
_symmetry.space_group_name_H-M   'P 1'
#
loop_
_entity.id
_entity.type
_entity.pdbx_description
1 polymer ?
#
loop_
_entity_poly.entity_id
_entity_poly.type
_entity_poly.pdbx_seq_one_letter_code
_entity_poly.pdbx_strand_id
1 'polypeptide(L)'
;LSGERILSIRGVINGTTNYILNRMEDGLSFDAALKEAQENGYAEADPSNDIDGWDSAAKLVILSNWAMDSGATIKDVSVRGIRGIELTDELLSRGKTIRLIATADDSGLRVQPEEIDRKDPLVVPDALNAVSFTAEISGRHTLIGKGAGGKETAAALLRDLVELKMYLGGAGTCW
;
A
#
# COMPACT_ATOMS: atom_id res chain seq x y z
N LEU A 1 -9.57 -15.34 8.35
CA LEU A 1 -9.20 -15.11 9.74
C LEU A 1 -10.47 -14.90 10.57
N SER A 2 -11.39 -15.88 10.60
CA SER A 2 -12.48 -15.86 11.57
C SER A 2 -11.93 -16.40 12.88
N GLY A 3 -11.75 -15.51 13.85
CA GLY A 3 -11.20 -15.81 15.18
C GLY A 3 -9.91 -15.06 15.53
N GLU A 4 -9.26 -14.41 14.57
CA GLU A 4 -8.07 -13.60 14.82
C GLU A 4 -8.33 -12.12 14.56
N ARG A 5 -8.03 -11.30 15.56
CA ARG A 5 -8.09 -9.84 15.43
C ARG A 5 -6.95 -9.37 14.55
N ILE A 6 -7.26 -8.56 13.53
CA ILE A 6 -6.25 -7.82 12.79
C ILE A 6 -5.82 -6.63 13.63
N LEU A 7 -4.52 -6.57 13.94
CA LEU A 7 -3.91 -5.54 14.76
C LEU A 7 -3.45 -4.34 13.92
N SER A 8 -2.94 -4.60 12.72
CA SER A 8 -2.50 -3.54 11.82
C SER A 8 -2.52 -3.95 10.35
N ILE A 9 -2.62 -2.96 9.49
CA ILE A 9 -2.48 -3.06 8.03
C ILE A 9 -1.42 -2.06 7.60
N ARG A 10 -0.49 -2.47 6.75
CA ARG A 10 0.47 -1.61 6.06
C ARG A 10 0.47 -1.95 4.58
N GLY A 11 0.52 -0.97 3.70
CA GLY A 11 0.48 -1.26 2.27
C GLY A 11 1.10 -0.20 1.38
N VAL A 12 1.72 -0.68 0.30
CA VAL A 12 2.04 0.07 -0.91
C VAL A 12 0.93 -0.23 -1.90
N ILE A 13 -0.06 0.67 -1.99
CA ILE A 13 -1.35 0.38 -2.65
C ILE A 13 -1.69 1.34 -3.80
N ASN A 14 -0.70 2.11 -4.23
CA ASN A 14 -0.79 3.01 -5.37
C ASN A 14 0.38 2.74 -6.33
N GLY A 15 0.06 2.17 -7.50
CA GLY A 15 1.05 1.75 -8.48
C GLY A 15 1.84 2.92 -9.08
N THR A 16 1.19 4.07 -9.29
CA THR A 16 1.81 5.29 -9.85
C THR A 16 2.94 5.81 -8.96
N THR A 17 2.66 6.00 -7.67
CA THR A 17 3.67 6.45 -6.70
C THR A 17 4.74 5.40 -6.46
N ASN A 18 4.39 4.11 -6.45
CA ASN A 18 5.39 3.05 -6.34
C ASN A 18 6.32 3.03 -7.55
N TYR A 19 5.79 3.20 -8.77
CA TYR A 19 6.59 3.30 -9.98
C TYR A 19 7.59 4.45 -9.89
N ILE A 20 7.10 5.65 -9.55
CA ILE A 20 7.94 6.85 -9.40
C ILE A 20 9.08 6.61 -8.39
N LEU A 21 8.78 6.06 -7.21
CA LEU A 21 9.78 5.80 -6.17
C LEU A 21 10.79 4.70 -6.58
N ASN A 22 10.37 3.69 -7.33
CA ASN A 22 11.29 2.69 -7.90
C ASN A 22 12.23 3.34 -8.93
N ARG A 23 11.73 4.21 -9.82
CA ARG A 23 12.58 4.94 -10.77
C ARG A 23 13.55 5.91 -10.10
N MET A 24 13.12 6.57 -9.04
CA MET A 24 14.01 7.43 -8.27
C MET A 24 15.10 6.61 -7.54
N GLU A 25 14.78 5.40 -7.09
CA GLU A 25 15.75 4.45 -6.57
C GLU A 25 16.77 3.97 -7.62
N ASP A 26 16.36 3.93 -8.90
CA ASP A 26 17.25 3.67 -10.05
C ASP A 26 18.08 4.92 -10.46
N GLY A 27 17.96 6.03 -9.72
CA GLY A 27 18.78 7.25 -9.90
C GLY A 27 18.09 8.39 -10.67
N LEU A 28 16.80 8.26 -11.01
CA LEU A 28 16.07 9.36 -11.63
C LEU A 28 15.70 10.44 -10.60
N SER A 29 15.62 11.70 -11.04
CA SER A 29 14.97 12.74 -10.25
C SER A 29 13.46 12.50 -10.18
N PHE A 30 12.80 13.07 -9.18
CA PHE A 30 11.34 13.01 -9.05
C PHE A 30 10.62 13.45 -10.34
N ASP A 31 11.02 14.59 -10.92
CA ASP A 31 10.39 15.14 -12.12
C ASP A 31 10.62 14.24 -13.34
N ALA A 32 11.81 13.64 -13.48
CA ALA A 32 12.10 12.71 -14.57
C ALA A 32 11.29 11.41 -14.42
N ALA A 33 11.22 10.86 -13.21
CA ALA A 33 10.43 9.67 -12.90
C ALA A 33 8.92 9.91 -13.11
N LEU A 34 8.41 11.07 -12.71
CA LEU A 34 7.01 11.44 -12.95
C LEU A 34 6.71 11.58 -14.44
N LYS A 35 7.58 12.24 -15.20
CA LYS A 35 7.44 12.37 -16.64
C LYS A 35 7.44 11.01 -17.34
N GLU A 36 8.36 10.14 -16.96
CA GLU A 36 8.42 8.77 -17.50
C GLU A 36 7.15 7.98 -17.15
N ALA A 37 6.62 8.13 -15.93
CA ALA A 37 5.36 7.51 -15.54
C ALA A 37 4.20 7.99 -16.41
N GLN A 38 4.15 9.27 -16.80
CA GLN A 38 3.14 9.81 -17.70
C GLN A 38 3.27 9.27 -19.13
N GLU A 39 4.50 9.20 -19.66
CA GLU A 39 4.78 8.67 -21.01
C GLU A 39 4.40 7.19 -21.14
N ASN A 40 4.60 6.42 -20.06
CA ASN A 40 4.25 5.00 -20.00
C ASN A 40 2.78 4.75 -19.61
N GLY A 41 1.98 5.80 -19.39
CA GLY A 41 0.56 5.68 -19.04
C GLY A 41 0.29 5.20 -17.61
N TYR A 42 1.29 5.25 -16.71
CA TYR A 42 1.12 4.99 -15.29
C TYR A 42 0.52 6.20 -14.54
N ALA A 43 0.83 7.42 -14.97
CA ALA A 43 0.32 8.65 -14.39
C ALA A 43 -0.53 9.44 -15.40
N GLU A 44 -1.61 10.06 -14.93
CA GLU A 44 -2.39 11.00 -15.73
C GLU A 44 -1.69 12.36 -15.87
N ALA A 45 -2.24 13.24 -16.72
CA ALA A 45 -1.75 14.61 -16.89
C ALA A 45 -1.82 15.42 -15.58
N ASP A 46 -2.87 15.20 -14.78
CA ASP A 46 -2.95 15.65 -13.39
C ASP A 46 -2.78 14.45 -12.44
N PRO A 47 -1.56 14.22 -11.93
CA PRO A 47 -1.26 13.07 -11.07
C PRO A 47 -1.57 13.32 -9.59
N SER A 48 -2.23 14.45 -9.23
CA SER A 48 -2.33 14.91 -7.84
C SER A 48 -2.98 13.89 -6.90
N ASN A 49 -4.01 13.18 -7.35
CA ASN A 49 -4.64 12.13 -6.53
C ASN A 49 -3.67 11.01 -6.14
N ASP A 50 -2.71 10.69 -7.00
CA ASP A 50 -1.71 9.67 -6.74
C ASP A 50 -0.58 10.23 -5.87
N ILE A 51 0.10 11.28 -6.35
CA ILE A 51 1.34 11.77 -5.74
C ILE A 51 1.12 12.52 -4.43
N ASP A 52 -0.09 13.04 -4.19
CA ASP A 52 -0.48 13.62 -2.90
C ASP A 52 -1.03 12.56 -1.92
N GLY A 53 -1.19 11.31 -2.36
CA GLY A 53 -1.53 10.16 -1.51
C GLY A 53 -3.03 9.92 -1.28
N TRP A 54 -3.91 10.66 -1.96
CA TRP A 54 -5.36 10.56 -1.76
C TRP A 54 -5.96 9.24 -2.24
N ASP A 55 -5.48 8.68 -3.34
CA ASP A 55 -5.90 7.34 -3.80
C ASP A 55 -5.54 6.25 -2.76
N SER A 56 -4.32 6.31 -2.21
CA SER A 56 -3.91 5.41 -1.11
C SER A 56 -4.77 5.62 0.14
N ALA A 57 -5.13 6.86 0.47
CA ALA A 57 -5.98 7.15 1.63
C ALA A 57 -7.39 6.57 1.47
N ALA A 58 -8.00 6.71 0.29
CA ALA A 58 -9.30 6.11 0.00
C ALA A 58 -9.27 4.58 0.12
N LYS A 59 -8.24 3.93 -0.44
CA LYS A 59 -8.06 2.48 -0.33
C LYS A 59 -7.82 2.04 1.11
N LEU A 60 -7.06 2.80 1.90
CA LEU A 60 -6.80 2.52 3.30
C LEU A 60 -8.08 2.53 4.14
N VAL A 61 -8.96 3.51 3.95
CA VAL A 61 -10.26 3.59 4.65
C VAL A 61 -11.12 2.36 4.35
N ILE A 62 -11.16 1.94 3.09
CA ILE A 62 -11.92 0.74 2.69
C ILE A 62 -11.36 -0.50 3.39
N LEU A 63 -10.03 -0.67 3.36
CA LEU A 63 -9.35 -1.80 3.98
C LEU A 63 -9.52 -1.83 5.50
N SER A 64 -9.33 -0.70 6.18
CA SER A 64 -9.43 -0.60 7.64
C SER A 64 -10.85 -0.86 8.12
N ASN A 65 -11.86 -0.28 7.45
CA ASN A 65 -13.26 -0.49 7.80
C ASN A 65 -13.68 -1.94 7.61
N TRP A 66 -13.16 -2.60 6.58
CA TRP A 66 -13.55 -3.97 6.27
C TRP A 66 -12.84 -5.02 7.13
N ALA A 67 -11.56 -4.81 7.43
CA ALA A 67 -10.71 -5.78 8.13
C ALA A 67 -10.63 -5.55 9.64
N MET A 68 -10.81 -4.30 10.10
CA MET A 68 -10.63 -3.89 11.49
C MET A 68 -11.89 -3.24 12.09
N ASP A 69 -13.00 -3.17 11.32
CA ASP A 69 -14.27 -2.55 11.72
C ASP A 69 -14.09 -1.11 12.26
N SER A 70 -13.16 -0.35 11.68
CA SER A 70 -12.70 0.95 12.24
C SER A 70 -13.72 2.09 12.20
N GLY A 71 -14.75 2.01 11.34
CA GLY A 71 -15.74 3.09 11.17
C GLY A 71 -15.16 4.44 10.69
N ALA A 72 -13.96 4.42 10.09
CA ALA A 72 -13.21 5.58 9.66
C ALA A 72 -13.74 6.16 8.33
N THR A 73 -13.47 7.43 8.13
CA THR A 73 -13.73 8.18 6.89
C THR A 73 -12.41 8.75 6.35
N ILE A 74 -12.44 9.28 5.13
CA ILE A 74 -11.26 9.92 4.53
C ILE A 74 -10.71 11.08 5.36
N LYS A 75 -11.56 11.74 6.17
CA LYS A 75 -11.19 12.86 7.04
C LYS A 75 -10.35 12.43 8.23
N ASP A 76 -10.39 11.14 8.57
CA ASP A 76 -9.66 10.56 9.69
C ASP A 76 -8.24 10.12 9.29
N VAL A 77 -7.88 10.25 8.01
CA VAL A 77 -6.57 9.85 7.48
C VAL A 77 -5.60 11.03 7.48
N SER A 78 -4.46 10.88 8.13
CA SER A 78 -3.33 11.80 7.96
C SER A 78 -2.63 11.50 6.63
N VAL A 79 -2.55 12.47 5.72
CA VAL A 79 -2.01 12.25 4.37
C VAL A 79 -0.82 13.15 4.10
N ARG A 80 0.30 12.55 3.68
CA ARG A 80 1.47 13.21 3.11
C ARG A 80 1.86 12.48 1.83
N GLY A 81 1.95 13.23 0.73
CA GLY A 81 2.36 12.71 -0.56
C GLY A 81 3.86 12.47 -0.71
N ILE A 82 4.28 12.13 -1.92
CA ILE A 82 5.68 11.87 -2.31
C ILE A 82 6.38 13.10 -2.91
N ARG A 83 5.70 14.25 -3.00
CA ARG A 83 6.31 15.48 -3.52
C ARG A 83 7.49 15.92 -2.65
N GLY A 84 8.61 16.26 -3.30
CA GLY A 84 9.81 16.74 -2.62
C GLY A 84 10.56 15.66 -1.82
N ILE A 85 10.23 14.38 -2.03
CA ILE A 85 11.04 13.28 -1.48
C ILE A 85 12.36 13.19 -2.24
N GLU A 86 13.44 12.98 -1.50
CA GLU A 86 14.76 12.71 -2.05
C GLU A 86 15.24 11.34 -1.54
N LEU A 87 15.70 10.49 -2.45
CA LEU A 87 16.35 9.22 -2.13
C LEU A 87 17.86 9.45 -2.19
N THR A 88 18.49 9.60 -1.03
CA THR A 88 19.93 9.89 -0.95
C THR A 88 20.75 8.61 -1.12
N ASP A 89 21.94 8.73 -1.72
CA ASP A 89 22.88 7.60 -1.83
C ASP A 89 23.23 7.00 -0.45
N GLU A 90 23.29 7.84 0.58
CA GLU A 90 23.51 7.37 1.96
C GLU A 90 22.38 6.43 2.42
N LEU A 91 21.12 6.79 2.18
CA LEU A 91 19.97 5.97 2.52
C LEU A 91 19.98 4.64 1.76
N LEU A 92 20.26 4.68 0.45
CA LEU A 92 20.33 3.49 -0.39
C LEU A 92 21.51 2.57 0.00
N SER A 93 22.66 3.14 0.35
CA SER A 93 23.85 2.40 0.80
C SER A 93 23.62 1.62 2.09
N ARG A 94 22.70 2.08 2.94
CA ARG A 94 22.28 1.42 4.18
C ARG A 94 21.28 0.27 3.93
N GLY A 95 20.98 -0.06 2.68
CA GLY A 95 20.01 -1.09 2.32
C GLY A 95 18.55 -0.66 2.57
N LYS A 96 18.29 0.65 2.66
CA LYS A 96 16.94 1.20 2.81
C LYS A 96 16.43 1.83 1.52
N THR A 97 15.13 2.03 1.47
CA THR A 97 14.43 2.78 0.41
C THR A 97 13.26 3.55 1.02
N ILE A 98 12.59 4.39 0.23
CA ILE A 98 11.37 5.09 0.64
C ILE A 98 10.19 4.54 -0.17
N ARG A 99 9.08 4.25 0.51
CA ARG A 99 7.80 3.88 -0.11
C ARG A 99 6.67 4.70 0.48
N LEU A 100 5.63 4.98 -0.32
CA LEU A 100 4.40 5.57 0.18
C LEU A 100 3.59 4.49 0.89
N ILE A 101 3.60 4.51 2.23
CA ILE A 101 2.95 3.48 3.05
C ILE A 101 1.63 4.01 3.58
N ALA A 102 0.56 3.27 3.27
CA ALA A 102 -0.72 3.39 3.93
C ALA A 102 -0.74 2.47 5.16
N THR A 103 -0.94 3.04 6.36
CA THR A 103 -0.96 2.29 7.62
C THR A 103 -2.27 2.53 8.38
N ALA A 104 -2.90 1.45 8.84
CA ALA A 104 -3.95 1.46 9.84
C ALA A 104 -3.49 0.60 11.04
N ASP A 105 -3.45 1.20 12.23
CA ASP A 105 -3.10 0.55 13.48
C ASP A 105 -3.82 1.25 14.66
N ASP A 106 -3.43 0.96 15.89
CA ASP A 106 -3.98 1.57 17.10
C ASP A 106 -3.72 3.09 17.22
N SER A 107 -2.73 3.61 16.48
CA SER A 107 -2.44 5.06 16.41
C SER A 107 -3.29 5.80 15.37
N GLY A 108 -4.07 5.08 14.56
CA GLY A 108 -4.99 5.64 13.57
C GLY A 108 -4.59 5.33 12.12
N LEU A 109 -5.13 6.12 11.20
CA LEU A 109 -4.94 5.95 9.75
C LEU A 109 -3.98 7.01 9.22
N ARG A 110 -2.94 6.58 8.50
CA ARG A 110 -1.96 7.49 7.88
C ARG A 110 -1.48 6.97 6.53
N VAL A 111 -1.20 7.90 5.63
CA VAL A 111 -0.53 7.66 4.35
C VAL A 111 0.65 8.61 4.28
N GLN A 112 1.86 8.08 4.24
CA GLN A 112 3.07 8.91 4.19
C GLN A 112 4.27 8.15 3.60
N PRO A 113 5.26 8.86 3.03
CA PRO A 113 6.55 8.27 2.72
C PRO A 113 7.23 7.78 4.01
N GLU A 114 7.67 6.53 4.01
CA GLU A 114 8.39 5.89 5.11
C GLU A 114 9.70 5.27 4.59
N GLU A 115 10.78 5.40 5.37
CA GLU A 115 12.00 4.63 5.14
C GLU A 115 11.79 3.18 5.56
N ILE A 116 11.98 2.25 4.64
CA ILE A 116 11.87 0.80 4.90
C ILE A 116 13.08 0.05 4.37
N ASP A 117 13.33 -1.14 4.93
CA ASP A 117 14.39 -2.02 4.44
C ASP A 117 14.06 -2.48 3.01
N ARG A 118 15.05 -2.50 2.12
CA ARG A 118 14.90 -2.97 0.73
C ARG A 118 14.43 -4.43 0.63
N LYS A 119 14.63 -5.21 1.70
CA LYS A 119 14.18 -6.61 1.80
C LYS A 119 12.78 -6.74 2.43
N ASP A 120 12.15 -5.64 2.87
CA ASP A 120 10.79 -5.71 3.38
C ASP A 120 9.83 -6.17 2.25
N PRO A 121 8.90 -7.11 2.51
CA PRO A 121 7.94 -7.58 1.52
C PRO A 121 7.06 -6.50 0.87
N LEU A 122 6.96 -5.31 1.46
CA LEU A 122 6.27 -4.16 0.88
C LEU A 122 7.07 -3.46 -0.22
N VAL A 123 8.38 -3.73 -0.32
CA VAL A 123 9.24 -3.25 -1.41
C VAL A 123 9.00 -4.13 -2.63
N VAL A 124 8.02 -3.74 -3.44
CA VAL A 124 7.67 -4.43 -4.68
C VAL A 124 8.07 -3.62 -5.91
N PRO A 125 8.53 -4.28 -6.99
CA PRO A 125 8.97 -3.59 -8.19
C PRO A 125 7.79 -3.01 -8.99
N ASP A 126 8.09 -2.04 -9.84
CA ASP A 126 7.18 -1.52 -10.88
C ASP A 126 5.85 -0.99 -10.27
N ALA A 127 4.73 -1.10 -10.99
CA ALA A 127 3.40 -0.74 -10.50
C ALA A 127 2.69 -1.87 -9.71
N LEU A 128 3.44 -2.77 -9.07
CA LEU A 128 2.86 -3.75 -8.15
C LEU A 128 2.39 -3.08 -6.86
N ASN A 129 1.35 -3.66 -6.27
CA ASN A 129 0.85 -3.32 -4.95
C ASN A 129 1.21 -4.44 -3.97
N ALA A 130 1.44 -4.06 -2.72
CA ALA A 130 1.66 -4.98 -1.61
C ALA A 130 0.84 -4.54 -0.39
N VAL A 131 0.22 -5.51 0.29
CA VAL A 131 -0.50 -5.28 1.55
C VAL A 131 -0.01 -6.30 2.57
N SER A 132 0.54 -5.81 3.67
CA SER A 132 0.80 -6.61 4.86
C SER A 132 -0.27 -6.37 5.90
N PHE A 133 -0.76 -7.44 6.54
CA PHE A 133 -1.57 -7.34 7.73
C PHE A 133 -0.95 -8.14 8.87
N THR A 134 -1.06 -7.64 10.09
CA THR A 134 -0.63 -8.33 11.31
C THR A 134 -1.86 -8.85 12.02
N ALA A 135 -1.98 -10.17 12.10
CA ALA A 135 -3.01 -10.83 12.88
C ALA A 135 -2.45 -11.20 14.26
N GLU A 136 -3.33 -11.20 15.28
CA GLU A 136 -2.94 -11.38 16.68
C GLU A 136 -2.21 -12.71 16.96
N ILE A 137 -2.58 -13.80 16.27
CA ILE A 137 -2.01 -15.13 16.53
C ILE A 137 -1.10 -15.59 15.39
N SER A 138 -1.52 -15.43 14.13
CA SER A 138 -0.76 -15.91 12.97
C SER A 138 0.34 -14.96 12.48
N GLY A 139 0.46 -13.78 13.09
CA GLY A 139 1.54 -12.83 12.81
C GLY A 139 1.35 -12.04 11.50
N ARG A 140 2.46 -11.64 10.88
CA ARG A 140 2.47 -10.79 9.68
C ARG A 140 2.32 -11.63 8.41
N HIS A 141 1.32 -11.31 7.61
CA HIS A 141 1.10 -11.87 6.27
C HIS A 141 1.24 -10.77 5.24
N THR A 142 1.72 -11.10 4.03
CA THR A 142 1.83 -10.13 2.92
C THR A 142 1.26 -10.70 1.63
N LEU A 143 0.41 -9.91 0.98
CA LEU A 143 -0.18 -10.17 -0.33
C LEU A 143 0.43 -9.21 -1.35
N ILE A 144 0.81 -9.70 -2.53
CA ILE A 144 1.45 -8.92 -3.60
C ILE A 144 0.73 -9.18 -4.93
N GLY A 145 0.42 -8.13 -5.68
CA GLY A 145 -0.28 -8.26 -6.97
C GLY A 145 -0.23 -6.98 -7.83
N LYS A 146 -0.59 -7.06 -9.11
CA LYS A 146 -0.54 -5.91 -10.05
C LYS A 146 -1.61 -4.86 -9.72
N GLY A 147 -1.22 -3.58 -9.66
CA GLY A 147 -2.03 -2.43 -9.23
C GLY A 147 -2.85 -1.66 -10.27
N ALA A 148 -2.66 -1.90 -11.56
CA ALA A 148 -3.24 -1.10 -12.63
C ALA A 148 -3.85 -1.99 -13.72
N GLY A 149 -5.17 -1.82 -13.93
CA GLY A 149 -5.98 -2.58 -14.85
C GLY A 149 -7.35 -2.84 -14.24
N GLY A 150 -8.29 -1.92 -14.47
CA GLY A 150 -9.73 -2.09 -14.20
C GLY A 150 -10.11 -2.46 -12.76
N LYS A 151 -11.34 -2.97 -12.61
CA LYS A 151 -11.97 -3.40 -11.35
C LYS A 151 -11.21 -4.51 -10.62
N GLU A 152 -10.07 -4.97 -11.12
CA GLU A 152 -9.46 -6.24 -10.74
C GLU A 152 -8.53 -6.17 -9.51
N THR A 153 -7.78 -5.10 -9.20
CA THR A 153 -6.76 -5.20 -8.12
C THR A 153 -7.26 -4.95 -6.71
N ALA A 154 -7.96 -3.83 -6.49
CA ALA A 154 -8.57 -3.59 -5.19
C ALA A 154 -9.57 -4.72 -4.90
N ALA A 155 -10.30 -5.19 -5.92
CA ALA A 155 -11.20 -6.33 -5.79
C ALA A 155 -10.48 -7.68 -5.68
N ALA A 156 -9.26 -7.88 -6.21
CA ALA A 156 -8.49 -9.11 -6.02
C ALA A 156 -7.86 -9.16 -4.64
N LEU A 157 -7.27 -8.07 -4.15
CA LEU A 157 -6.77 -8.00 -2.78
C LEU A 157 -7.91 -8.03 -1.77
N LEU A 158 -9.02 -7.33 -2.02
CA LEU A 158 -10.25 -7.46 -1.24
C LEU A 158 -10.88 -8.85 -1.40
N ARG A 159 -10.85 -9.48 -2.59
CA ARG A 159 -11.33 -10.86 -2.78
C ARG A 159 -10.50 -11.83 -1.98
N ASP A 160 -9.18 -11.75 -2.03
CA ASP A 160 -8.29 -12.63 -1.29
C ASP A 160 -8.49 -12.43 0.21
N LEU A 161 -8.66 -11.18 0.67
CA LEU A 161 -9.04 -10.88 2.05
C LEU A 161 -10.42 -11.47 2.40
N VAL A 162 -11.42 -11.30 1.54
CA VAL A 162 -12.80 -11.82 1.68
C VAL A 162 -12.82 -13.34 1.67
N GLU A 163 -12.08 -13.98 0.78
CA GLU A 163 -11.93 -15.42 0.63
C GLU A 163 -11.22 -15.98 1.86
N LEU A 164 -10.19 -15.31 2.38
CA LEU A 164 -9.58 -15.60 3.69
C LEU A 164 -10.57 -15.44 4.86
N LYS A 165 -11.49 -14.47 4.83
CA LYS A 165 -12.54 -14.30 5.85
C LYS A 165 -13.61 -15.40 5.72
N MET A 166 -13.96 -15.81 4.50
CA MET A 166 -14.99 -16.81 4.19
C MET A 166 -14.53 -18.26 4.37
N TYR A 167 -13.35 -18.67 3.87
CA TYR A 167 -12.79 -20.02 4.06
C TYR A 167 -12.66 -20.39 5.54
N LEU A 168 -12.37 -19.39 6.37
CA LEU A 168 -12.20 -19.57 7.80
C LEU A 168 -13.52 -19.44 8.58
N GLY A 169 -14.62 -19.01 7.93
CA GLY A 169 -15.98 -19.01 8.48
C GLY A 169 -16.82 -20.24 8.12
N GLY A 170 -16.42 -21.00 7.08
CA GLY A 170 -17.15 -22.18 6.59
C GLY A 170 -16.79 -23.52 7.27
N ALA A 171 -15.75 -23.57 8.10
CA ALA A 171 -15.35 -24.77 8.84
C ALA A 171 -16.17 -25.01 10.13
N GLY A 172 -17.35 -24.40 10.24
CA GLY A 172 -18.22 -24.43 11.42
C GLY A 172 -19.28 -25.55 11.44
N THR A 173 -19.32 -26.45 10.46
CA THR A 173 -20.26 -27.58 10.45
C THR A 173 -19.59 -28.87 10.02
N CYS A 174 -18.74 -29.44 10.88
CA CYS A 174 -18.51 -30.88 10.91
C CYS A 174 -17.99 -31.28 12.29
N TRP A 175 -18.94 -31.49 13.22
CA TRP A 175 -18.88 -32.45 14.31
C TRP A 175 -20.28 -33.01 14.48
#